data_AF-A0A850I559-F1
#
_entry.id   AF-A0A850I559-F1
#
_cell.length_a   1.000
_cell.length_b   1.000
_cell.length_c   1.000
_cell.angle_alpha   90.00
_cell.angle_beta   90.00
_cell.angle_gamma   90.00
#
_symmetry.space_group_name_H-M   'P 1'
#
loop_
_entity.id
_entity.type
_entity.pdbx_description
1 polymer ?
#
loop_
_entity_poly.entity_id
_entity_poly.type
_entity_poly.pdbx_seq_one_letter_code
_entity_poly.pdbx_strand_id
1 'polypeptide(L)'
;MQFWLVALSWRSCTWTFAAALAVAFLLATLGQSQAADPGPKRVLMLHSFGPRSKPWSDYAQAIRTEIDLHSQSSVEFLEHSLVNAGQSQEKLEGAVVEYLSTLYTDHPPDLIVALGAPAASFIQRHRQLIFPMVPMIITAVDQRLVQYEKLTDNDAVVSATNDVPFLFENIMRVLPDTKTIAIVNGTSQIERFWTEEMRRELAPLAGRVELKWYDELPFDELLKKAEHLPPHTAIFFVLMNVDAAGITHRAGPGILHRAISGVSA
;
A
#
# COMPACT_ATOMS: atom_id res chain seq x y z
N MET A 1 -7.85 -6.64 100.46
CA MET A 1 -7.02 -5.68 99.71
C MET A 1 -5.93 -6.45 98.99
N GLN A 2 -6.08 -6.73 97.69
CA GLN A 2 -4.97 -7.07 96.79
C GLN A 2 -5.35 -6.55 95.39
N PHE A 3 -4.60 -5.56 94.92
CA PHE A 3 -4.67 -5.01 93.56
C PHE A 3 -3.79 -5.85 92.64
N TRP A 4 -4.32 -6.25 91.48
CA TRP A 4 -3.53 -6.80 90.38
C TRP A 4 -3.49 -5.78 89.24
N LEU A 5 -2.32 -5.20 89.02
CA LEU A 5 -2.00 -4.36 87.86
C LEU A 5 -1.54 -5.28 86.72
N VAL A 6 -2.29 -5.29 85.61
CA VAL A 6 -1.86 -5.95 84.36
C VAL A 6 -0.89 -5.02 83.64
N ALA A 7 0.38 -5.40 83.61
CA ALA A 7 1.39 -4.74 82.80
C ALA A 7 1.18 -5.10 81.32
N LEU A 8 0.58 -4.18 80.56
CA LEU A 8 0.47 -4.29 79.11
C LEU A 8 1.87 -4.13 78.48
N SER A 9 2.36 -5.18 77.81
CA SER A 9 3.70 -5.23 77.25
C SER A 9 3.86 -4.28 76.05
N TRP A 10 4.61 -3.20 76.24
CA TRP A 10 4.92 -2.17 75.23
C TRP A 10 5.61 -2.71 73.95
N ARG A 11 6.19 -3.92 74.02
CA ARG A 11 6.91 -4.58 72.91
C ARG A 11 6.00 -5.08 71.78
N SER A 12 4.73 -5.34 72.07
CA SER A 12 3.78 -5.86 71.07
C SER A 12 3.28 -4.77 70.11
N CYS A 13 3.33 -3.51 70.54
CA CYS A 13 2.82 -2.36 69.78
C CYS A 13 3.81 -1.92 68.68
N THR A 14 5.11 -2.05 68.90
CA THR A 14 6.12 -1.66 67.90
C THR A 14 6.18 -2.61 66.70
N TRP A 15 5.90 -3.90 66.91
CA TRP A 15 5.84 -4.90 65.83
C TRP A 15 4.61 -4.76 64.94
N THR A 16 3.45 -4.42 65.51
CA THR A 16 2.23 -4.18 64.73
C THR A 16 2.34 -2.93 63.87
N PHE A 17 2.98 -1.86 64.38
CA PHE A 17 3.23 -0.65 63.62
C PHE A 17 4.24 -0.87 62.48
N ALA A 18 5.31 -1.62 62.72
CA ALA A 18 6.30 -1.94 61.68
C ALA A 18 5.71 -2.82 60.57
N ALA A 19 4.87 -3.81 60.92
CA ALA A 19 4.18 -4.66 59.96
C ALA A 19 3.15 -3.87 59.11
N ALA A 20 2.38 -2.96 59.75
CA ALA A 20 1.44 -2.10 59.03
C ALA A 20 2.14 -1.13 58.06
N LEU A 21 3.29 -0.58 58.47
CA LEU A 21 4.13 0.26 57.60
C LEU A 21 4.73 -0.54 56.43
N ALA A 22 5.19 -1.76 56.66
CA ALA A 22 5.71 -2.62 55.59
C ALA A 22 4.62 -3.01 54.58
N VAL A 23 3.39 -3.30 55.03
CA VAL A 23 2.24 -3.59 54.17
C VAL A 23 1.80 -2.35 53.40
N ALA A 24 1.78 -1.17 54.04
CA ALA A 24 1.48 0.09 53.36
C ALA A 24 2.54 0.44 52.30
N PHE A 25 3.81 0.14 52.57
CA PHE A 25 4.90 0.32 51.62
C PHE A 25 4.80 -0.67 50.44
N LEU A 26 4.44 -1.94 50.70
CA LEU A 26 4.20 -2.94 49.66
C LEU A 26 2.98 -2.59 48.77
N LEU A 27 1.91 -2.04 49.37
CA LEU A 27 0.73 -1.58 48.62
C LEU A 27 1.03 -0.32 47.80
N ALA A 28 1.90 0.56 48.30
CA ALA A 28 2.36 1.74 47.57
C ALA A 28 3.26 1.39 46.38
N THR A 29 4.06 0.32 46.45
CA THR A 29 4.89 -0.14 45.32
C THR A 29 4.09 -0.91 44.28
N LEU A 30 3.03 -1.63 44.67
CA LEU A 30 2.10 -2.29 43.73
C LEU A 30 1.22 -1.29 42.95
N GLY A 31 0.96 -0.10 43.51
CA GLY A 31 0.19 0.96 42.84
C GLY A 31 0.98 1.83 41.86
N GLN A 32 2.30 1.63 41.71
CA GLN A 32 3.19 2.44 40.88
C GLN A 32 3.64 1.79 39.55
N SER A 33 3.05 0.67 39.15
CA SER A 33 3.05 0.34 37.73
C SER A 33 2.03 1.23 37.02
N GLN A 34 2.39 2.50 36.79
CA GLN A 34 1.94 3.13 35.56
C GLN A 34 2.46 2.22 34.46
N ALA A 35 1.55 1.49 33.79
CA ALA A 35 1.87 0.94 32.49
C ALA A 35 2.45 2.11 31.70
N ALA A 36 3.73 2.03 31.33
CA ALA A 36 4.31 2.97 30.40
C ALA A 36 3.32 3.04 29.25
N ASP A 37 2.80 4.23 28.95
CA ASP A 37 1.85 4.43 27.87
C ASP A 37 2.46 3.72 26.65
N PRO A 38 1.88 2.60 26.18
CA PRO A 38 2.46 1.88 25.08
C PRO A 38 2.47 2.89 23.93
N GLY A 39 3.66 3.31 23.52
CA GLY A 39 3.82 4.36 22.52
C GLY A 39 2.96 4.09 21.27
N PRO A 40 2.72 5.11 20.44
CA PRO A 40 1.79 4.98 19.32
C PRO A 40 2.13 3.76 18.46
N LYS A 41 1.09 3.05 18.01
CA LYS A 41 1.24 1.94 17.06
C LYS A 41 1.73 2.47 15.73
N ARG A 42 2.72 1.81 15.14
CA ARG A 42 3.46 2.34 13.99
C ARG A 42 3.06 1.58 12.73
N VAL A 43 2.38 2.25 11.82
CA VAL A 43 1.89 1.65 10.57
C VAL A 43 2.74 2.16 9.41
N LEU A 44 3.55 1.28 8.83
CA LEU A 44 4.34 1.56 7.63
C LEU A 44 3.47 1.38 6.38
N MET A 45 3.16 2.47 5.70
CA MET A 45 2.47 2.47 4.41
C MET A 45 3.49 2.56 3.27
N LEU A 46 3.58 1.49 2.47
CA LEU A 46 4.39 1.44 1.26
C LEU A 46 3.50 1.72 0.05
N HIS A 47 3.76 2.82 -0.63
CA HIS A 47 2.99 3.28 -1.77
C HIS A 47 3.68 2.91 -3.07
N SER A 48 2.95 2.28 -3.99
CA SER A 48 3.43 2.01 -5.34
C SER A 48 3.67 3.27 -6.17
N PHE A 49 2.96 4.35 -5.84
CA PHE A 49 2.96 5.62 -6.58
C PHE A 49 3.08 6.80 -5.63
N GLY A 50 3.35 7.98 -6.17
CA GLY A 50 3.49 9.18 -5.37
C GLY A 50 2.19 9.60 -4.66
N PRO A 51 2.27 10.51 -3.67
CA PRO A 51 1.16 10.85 -2.76
C PRO A 51 -0.05 11.52 -3.44
N ARG A 52 0.05 11.88 -4.72
CA ARG A 52 -1.03 12.50 -5.51
C ARG A 52 -1.56 11.61 -6.63
N SER A 53 -1.19 10.34 -6.63
CA SER A 53 -1.58 9.37 -7.66
C SER A 53 -2.88 8.67 -7.28
N LYS A 54 -3.99 9.15 -7.85
CA LYS A 54 -5.30 8.51 -7.71
C LYS A 54 -5.39 7.24 -8.58
N PRO A 55 -6.15 6.21 -8.14
CA PRO A 55 -6.95 6.16 -6.92
C PRO A 55 -6.17 5.80 -5.64
N TRP A 56 -4.88 5.45 -5.74
CA TRP A 56 -4.09 4.96 -4.58
C TRP A 56 -3.98 5.97 -3.43
N SER A 57 -3.87 7.26 -3.71
CA SER A 57 -3.89 8.29 -2.67
C SER A 57 -5.22 8.34 -1.92
N ASP A 58 -6.35 8.08 -2.60
CA ASP A 58 -7.67 8.08 -1.99
C ASP A 58 -7.87 6.81 -1.14
N TYR A 59 -7.36 5.66 -1.60
CA TYR A 59 -7.32 4.43 -0.79
C TYR A 59 -6.47 4.60 0.48
N ALA A 60 -5.27 5.19 0.36
CA ALA A 60 -4.42 5.45 1.52
C ALA A 60 -5.11 6.37 2.53
N GLN A 61 -5.75 7.43 2.05
CA GLN A 61 -6.49 8.35 2.92
C GLN A 61 -7.63 7.65 3.64
N ALA A 62 -8.41 6.82 2.94
CA ALA A 62 -9.50 6.06 3.55
C ALA A 62 -8.98 5.11 4.63
N ILE A 63 -7.91 4.37 4.36
CA ILE A 63 -7.29 3.45 5.33
C ILE A 63 -6.85 4.19 6.59
N ARG A 64 -6.17 5.33 6.45
CA ARG A 64 -5.75 6.15 7.60
C ARG A 64 -6.94 6.60 8.43
N THR A 65 -7.97 7.15 7.77
CA THR A 65 -9.19 7.60 8.45
C THR A 65 -9.86 6.45 9.23
N GLU A 66 -10.02 5.27 8.63
CA GLU A 66 -10.65 4.13 9.30
C GLU A 66 -9.81 3.62 10.48
N ILE A 67 -8.49 3.58 10.35
CA ILE A 67 -7.59 3.21 11.45
C ILE A 67 -7.71 4.23 12.60
N ASP A 68 -7.68 5.53 12.32
CA ASP A 68 -7.79 6.58 13.34
C ASP A 68 -9.16 6.54 14.05
N LEU A 69 -10.23 6.19 13.33
CA LEU A 69 -11.57 6.09 13.90
C LEU A 69 -11.77 4.86 14.80
N HIS A 70 -11.12 3.74 14.46
CA HIS A 70 -11.39 2.45 15.10
C HIS A 70 -10.28 1.95 16.03
N SER A 71 -9.08 2.52 15.99
CA SER A 71 -7.98 2.14 16.86
C SER A 71 -8.21 2.59 18.30
N GLN A 72 -7.92 1.71 19.25
CA GLN A 72 -7.91 2.03 20.69
C GLN A 72 -6.60 2.70 21.13
N SER A 73 -5.59 2.70 20.28
CA SER A 73 -4.28 3.31 20.53
C SER A 73 -4.00 4.40 19.50
N SER A 74 -3.21 5.41 19.89
CA SER A 74 -2.69 6.39 18.92
C SER A 74 -1.90 5.66 17.82
N VAL A 75 -2.03 6.09 16.58
CA VAL A 75 -1.33 5.50 15.43
C VAL A 75 -0.39 6.53 14.81
N GLU A 76 0.85 6.13 14.59
CA GLU A 76 1.83 6.86 13.78
C GLU A 76 1.90 6.23 12.39
N PHE A 77 1.58 7.00 11.35
CA PHE A 77 1.73 6.56 9.97
C PHE A 77 3.11 6.93 9.43
N LEU A 78 3.83 5.93 8.94
CA LEU A 78 5.14 6.05 8.32
C LEU A 78 4.95 5.80 6.82
N GLU A 79 5.13 6.80 5.97
CA GLU A 79 4.80 6.66 4.54
C GLU A 79 6.04 6.72 3.66
N HIS A 80 6.21 5.71 2.79
CA HIS A 80 7.27 5.68 1.77
C HIS A 80 6.70 5.35 0.40
N SER A 81 7.01 6.16 -0.60
CA SER A 81 6.65 5.87 -1.99
C SER A 81 7.82 5.23 -2.72
N LEU A 82 7.59 4.08 -3.34
CA LEU A 82 8.62 3.32 -4.06
C LEU A 82 8.84 3.81 -5.49
N VAL A 83 8.50 5.08 -5.79
CA VAL A 83 8.43 5.64 -7.15
C VAL A 83 9.71 5.36 -7.93
N ASN A 84 9.73 4.27 -8.69
CA ASN A 84 10.84 3.86 -9.54
C ASN A 84 10.25 3.08 -10.70
N ALA A 85 10.05 3.77 -11.82
CA ALA A 85 9.64 3.16 -13.07
C ALA A 85 10.73 3.50 -14.10
N GLY A 86 11.64 2.56 -14.36
CA GLY A 86 12.78 2.76 -15.27
C GLY A 86 13.79 1.61 -15.25
N GLN A 87 14.77 1.65 -16.17
CA GLN A 87 15.75 0.57 -16.41
C GLN A 87 16.74 0.31 -15.24
N SER A 88 16.84 1.22 -14.27
CA SER A 88 17.72 1.10 -13.09
C SER A 88 17.03 0.51 -11.85
N GLN A 89 15.88 -0.16 -12.03
CA GLN A 89 15.00 -0.61 -10.96
C GLN A 89 15.71 -1.47 -9.90
N GLU A 90 16.55 -2.44 -10.27
CA GLU A 90 17.22 -3.33 -9.30
C GLU A 90 18.23 -2.61 -8.40
N LYS A 91 19.04 -1.70 -8.96
CA LYS A 91 20.02 -0.93 -8.19
C LYS A 91 19.32 0.03 -7.22
N LEU A 92 18.27 0.70 -7.71
CA LEU A 92 17.46 1.60 -6.89
C LEU A 92 16.73 0.82 -5.79
N GLU A 93 16.26 -0.38 -6.12
CA GLU A 93 15.59 -1.25 -5.18
C GLU A 93 16.51 -1.66 -4.03
N GLY A 94 17.76 -2.05 -4.31
CA GLY A 94 18.75 -2.34 -3.27
C GLY A 94 19.01 -1.16 -2.33
N ALA A 95 19.09 0.07 -2.86
CA ALA A 95 19.25 1.27 -2.04
C ALA A 95 18.03 1.56 -1.16
N VAL A 96 16.81 1.29 -1.65
CA VAL A 96 15.59 1.42 -0.85
C VAL A 96 15.55 0.38 0.27
N VAL A 97 15.97 -0.86 0.00
CA VAL A 97 16.10 -1.90 1.04
C VAL A 97 17.05 -1.45 2.13
N GLU A 98 18.27 -1.01 1.78
CA GLU A 98 19.26 -0.52 2.74
C GLU A 98 18.75 0.67 3.56
N TYR A 99 18.10 1.63 2.89
CA TYR A 99 17.50 2.79 3.54
C TYR A 99 16.41 2.38 4.56
N LEU A 100 15.46 1.54 4.17
CA LEU A 100 14.38 1.10 5.06
C LEU A 100 14.90 0.24 6.21
N SER A 101 15.83 -0.70 5.95
CA SER A 101 16.45 -1.51 7.00
C SER A 101 17.17 -0.63 8.02
N THR A 102 17.94 0.37 7.56
CA THR A 102 18.64 1.30 8.45
C THR A 102 17.66 2.16 9.25
N LEU A 103 16.65 2.72 8.59
CA LEU A 103 15.69 3.64 9.21
C LEU A 103 14.88 2.99 10.34
N TYR A 104 14.60 1.70 10.22
CA TYR A 104 13.72 0.97 11.14
C TYR A 104 14.45 -0.09 11.98
N THR A 105 15.77 0.04 12.14
CA THR A 105 16.58 -0.92 12.94
C THR A 105 16.15 -0.95 14.40
N ASP A 106 16.11 0.21 15.06
CA ASP A 106 15.83 0.29 16.50
C ASP A 106 14.34 0.28 16.82
N HIS A 107 13.54 0.81 15.89
CA HIS A 107 12.11 0.96 16.04
C HIS A 107 11.45 0.42 14.76
N PRO A 108 11.09 -0.87 14.71
CA PRO A 108 10.34 -1.42 13.58
C PRO A 108 8.88 -0.92 13.60
N PRO A 109 8.16 -0.99 12.47
CA PRO A 109 6.72 -0.83 12.44
C PRO A 109 6.00 -2.01 13.11
N ASP A 110 4.82 -1.76 13.66
CA ASP A 110 3.90 -2.80 14.16
C ASP A 110 3.11 -3.48 13.02
N LEU A 111 2.93 -2.79 11.89
CA LEU A 111 2.17 -3.25 10.73
C LEU A 111 2.73 -2.64 9.44
N ILE A 112 2.79 -3.44 8.38
CA ILE A 112 3.05 -2.97 7.02
C ILE A 112 1.76 -2.97 6.21
N VAL A 113 1.48 -1.89 5.50
CA VAL A 113 0.41 -1.80 4.50
C VAL A 113 1.05 -1.53 3.15
N ALA A 114 1.04 -2.52 2.25
CA ALA A 114 1.54 -2.39 0.89
C ALA A 114 0.39 -2.05 -0.06
N LEU A 115 0.41 -0.84 -0.63
CA LEU A 115 -0.63 -0.32 -1.50
C LEU A 115 -0.21 -0.38 -2.97
N GLY A 116 -0.87 -1.23 -3.74
CA GLY A 116 -0.63 -1.42 -5.17
C GLY A 116 0.43 -2.47 -5.50
N ALA A 117 0.46 -2.86 -6.78
CA ALA A 117 1.28 -3.97 -7.25
C ALA A 117 2.81 -3.78 -7.06
N PRO A 118 3.41 -2.62 -7.42
CA PRO A 118 4.82 -2.38 -7.12
C PRO A 118 5.19 -2.54 -5.64
N ALA A 119 4.38 -2.01 -4.72
CA ALA A 119 4.61 -2.12 -3.28
C ALA A 119 4.48 -3.55 -2.78
N ALA A 120 3.43 -4.27 -3.21
CA ALA A 120 3.24 -5.68 -2.89
C ALA A 120 4.43 -6.52 -3.36
N SER A 121 4.85 -6.35 -4.62
CA SER A 121 5.99 -7.07 -5.19
C SER A 121 7.31 -6.77 -4.49
N PHE A 122 7.58 -5.49 -4.17
CA PHE A 122 8.77 -5.08 -3.44
C PHE A 122 8.84 -5.74 -2.07
N ILE A 123 7.79 -5.58 -1.24
CA ILE A 123 7.84 -6.10 0.11
C ILE A 123 7.85 -7.63 0.12
N GLN A 124 7.11 -8.31 -0.77
CA GLN A 124 7.16 -9.78 -0.86
C GLN A 124 8.52 -10.32 -1.31
N ARG A 125 9.36 -9.51 -1.97
CA ARG A 125 10.75 -9.89 -2.30
C ARG A 125 11.73 -9.64 -1.16
N HIS A 126 11.56 -8.55 -0.40
CA HIS A 126 12.57 -8.09 0.56
C HIS A 126 12.17 -8.18 2.02
N ARG A 127 10.94 -8.60 2.35
CA ARG A 127 10.44 -8.64 3.73
C ARG A 127 11.37 -9.38 4.68
N GLN A 128 11.97 -10.49 4.26
CA GLN A 128 12.87 -11.26 5.13
C GLN A 128 14.14 -10.47 5.52
N LEU A 129 14.56 -9.50 4.70
CA LEU A 129 15.72 -8.66 4.96
C LEU A 129 15.38 -7.42 5.81
N ILE A 130 14.14 -6.92 5.71
CA ILE A 130 13.74 -5.64 6.33
C ILE A 130 12.85 -5.86 7.55
N PHE A 131 11.83 -6.72 7.44
CA PHE A 131 10.74 -6.88 8.40
C PHE A 131 10.24 -8.34 8.50
N PRO A 132 11.10 -9.30 8.88
CA PRO A 132 10.78 -10.74 8.78
C PRO A 132 9.55 -11.16 9.58
N MET A 133 9.28 -10.48 10.71
CA MET A 133 8.20 -10.84 11.65
C MET A 133 7.04 -9.84 11.66
N VAL A 134 7.13 -8.72 10.94
CA VAL A 134 6.09 -7.68 11.00
C VAL A 134 4.87 -8.13 10.19
N PRO A 135 3.65 -8.14 10.77
CA PRO A 135 2.41 -8.40 10.04
C PRO A 135 2.25 -7.49 8.82
N MET A 136 1.60 -8.00 7.77
CA MET A 136 1.48 -7.26 6.50
C MET A 136 0.07 -7.34 5.91
N ILE A 137 -0.45 -6.20 5.47
CA ILE A 137 -1.64 -6.11 4.63
C ILE A 137 -1.22 -5.72 3.21
N ILE A 138 -1.62 -6.51 2.23
CA ILE A 138 -1.51 -6.17 0.80
C ILE A 138 -2.88 -5.70 0.30
N THR A 139 -2.95 -4.51 -0.29
CA THR A 139 -4.22 -3.94 -0.75
C THR A 139 -4.07 -3.08 -2.02
N ALA A 140 -5.20 -2.70 -2.62
CA ALA A 140 -5.28 -1.89 -3.84
C ALA A 140 -4.47 -2.49 -5.02
N VAL A 141 -4.42 -3.82 -5.08
CA VAL A 141 -3.66 -4.62 -6.05
C VAL A 141 -4.58 -5.63 -6.73
N ASP A 142 -4.37 -5.91 -8.02
CA ASP A 142 -5.08 -7.01 -8.68
C ASP A 142 -4.63 -8.36 -8.11
N GLN A 143 -5.59 -9.25 -7.84
CA GLN A 143 -5.33 -10.55 -7.23
C GLN A 143 -4.25 -11.37 -7.94
N ARG A 144 -4.09 -11.22 -9.26
CA ARG A 144 -3.09 -11.96 -10.06
C ARG A 144 -1.65 -11.54 -9.78
N LEU A 145 -1.46 -10.38 -9.18
CA LEU A 145 -0.14 -9.80 -8.88
C LEU A 145 0.32 -10.06 -7.44
N VAL A 146 -0.47 -10.81 -6.66
CA VAL A 146 -0.13 -11.22 -5.30
C VAL A 146 0.56 -12.59 -5.34
N GLN A 147 1.76 -12.67 -4.75
CA GLN A 147 2.47 -13.94 -4.57
C GLN A 147 1.93 -14.66 -3.31
N TYR A 148 0.78 -15.32 -3.43
CA TYR A 148 0.08 -15.96 -2.30
C TYR A 148 0.93 -17.02 -1.60
N GLU A 149 1.81 -17.70 -2.33
CA GLU A 149 2.74 -18.71 -1.82
C GLU A 149 3.78 -18.14 -0.83
N LYS A 150 3.96 -16.81 -0.80
CA LYS A 150 4.88 -16.12 0.11
C LYS A 150 4.21 -15.59 1.38
N LEU A 151 2.89 -15.74 1.51
CA LEU A 151 2.15 -15.26 2.67
C LEU A 151 2.42 -16.15 3.89
N THR A 152 2.35 -15.52 5.05
CA THR A 152 2.43 -16.14 6.38
C THR A 152 1.08 -16.01 7.08
N ASP A 153 0.92 -16.69 8.22
CA ASP A 153 -0.30 -16.58 9.04
C ASP A 153 -0.56 -15.16 9.58
N ASN A 154 0.44 -14.27 9.53
CA ASN A 154 0.33 -12.87 9.96
C ASN A 154 0.04 -11.90 8.82
N ASP A 155 -0.29 -12.41 7.62
CA ASP A 155 -0.55 -11.58 6.45
C ASP A 155 -2.02 -11.62 6.03
N ALA A 156 -2.51 -10.50 5.53
CA ALA A 156 -3.84 -10.38 4.96
C ALA A 156 -3.79 -9.73 3.57
N VAL A 157 -4.70 -10.13 2.70
CA VAL A 157 -4.81 -9.60 1.34
C VAL A 157 -6.21 -9.08 1.11
N VAL A 158 -6.31 -7.82 0.66
CA VAL A 158 -7.54 -7.19 0.19
C VAL A 158 -7.31 -6.81 -1.28
N SER A 159 -7.48 -7.79 -2.16
CA SER A 159 -7.22 -7.63 -3.59
C SER A 159 -8.44 -7.15 -4.38
N ALA A 160 -8.18 -6.50 -5.51
CA ALA A 160 -9.16 -6.19 -6.54
C ALA A 160 -9.17 -7.27 -7.63
N THR A 161 -10.28 -7.36 -8.36
CA THR A 161 -10.39 -8.16 -9.58
C THR A 161 -10.77 -7.24 -10.73
N ASN A 162 -10.02 -7.29 -11.83
CA ASN A 162 -10.33 -6.56 -13.05
C ASN A 162 -10.79 -7.53 -14.15
N ASP A 163 -12.05 -7.41 -14.54
CA ASP A 163 -12.63 -8.17 -15.65
C ASP A 163 -12.39 -7.40 -16.96
N VAL A 164 -11.28 -7.72 -17.63
CA VAL A 164 -10.88 -7.04 -18.87
C VAL A 164 -11.90 -7.26 -19.99
N PRO A 165 -12.41 -8.48 -20.26
CA PRO A 165 -13.45 -8.68 -21.25
C PRO A 165 -14.68 -7.81 -21.00
N PHE A 166 -15.18 -7.76 -19.77
CA PHE A 166 -16.34 -6.95 -19.41
C PHE A 166 -16.10 -5.46 -19.64
N LEU A 167 -14.91 -4.95 -19.33
CA LEU A 167 -14.56 -3.55 -19.61
C LEU A 167 -14.64 -3.21 -21.11
N PHE A 168 -14.09 -4.07 -21.97
CA PHE A 168 -14.11 -3.85 -23.42
C PHE A 168 -15.50 -4.06 -24.02
N GLU A 169 -16.27 -5.03 -23.51
CA GLU A 169 -17.67 -5.20 -23.90
C GLU A 169 -18.53 -3.99 -23.49
N ASN A 170 -18.26 -3.38 -22.34
CA ASN A 170 -18.93 -2.16 -21.92
C ASN A 170 -18.62 -0.98 -22.86
N ILE A 171 -17.38 -0.84 -23.33
CA ILE A 171 -17.02 0.18 -24.34
C ILE A 171 -17.91 0.01 -25.58
N MET A 172 -18.02 -1.20 -26.10
CA MET A 172 -18.86 -1.50 -27.28
C MET A 172 -20.36 -1.35 -26.99
N ARG A 173 -20.81 -1.50 -25.74
CA ARG A 173 -22.22 -1.27 -25.36
C ARG A 173 -22.56 0.22 -25.28
N VAL A 174 -21.66 1.03 -24.74
CA VAL A 174 -21.84 2.49 -24.57
C VAL A 174 -21.59 3.23 -25.88
N LEU A 175 -20.62 2.78 -26.68
CA LEU A 175 -20.24 3.32 -27.99
C LEU A 175 -20.45 2.23 -29.07
N PRO A 176 -21.69 1.97 -29.48
CA PRO A 176 -22.02 0.84 -30.36
C PRO A 176 -21.40 0.94 -31.77
N ASP A 177 -21.06 2.14 -32.21
CA ASP A 177 -20.43 2.35 -33.51
C ASP A 177 -18.91 2.14 -33.50
N THR A 178 -18.29 1.87 -32.33
CA THR A 178 -16.83 1.71 -32.21
C THR A 178 -16.30 0.58 -33.07
N LYS A 179 -15.37 0.92 -33.98
CA LYS A 179 -14.69 -0.02 -34.89
C LYS A 179 -13.26 -0.31 -34.45
N THR A 180 -12.63 0.62 -33.74
CA THR A 180 -11.25 0.51 -33.27
C THR A 180 -11.17 0.89 -31.79
N ILE A 181 -10.44 0.13 -30.99
CA ILE A 181 -10.05 0.51 -29.64
C ILE A 181 -8.53 0.67 -29.59
N ALA A 182 -8.09 1.90 -29.38
CA ALA A 182 -6.70 2.25 -29.16
C ALA A 182 -6.34 2.05 -27.69
N ILE A 183 -5.50 1.07 -27.40
CA ILE A 183 -5.08 0.69 -26.04
C ILE A 183 -3.77 1.40 -25.75
N VAL A 184 -3.81 2.33 -24.80
CA VAL A 184 -2.65 3.10 -24.34
C VAL A 184 -2.15 2.50 -23.04
N ASN A 185 -0.92 1.99 -23.08
CA ASN A 185 -0.21 1.46 -21.94
C ASN A 185 1.27 1.82 -22.04
N GLY A 186 2.00 1.94 -20.94
CA GLY A 186 3.45 2.13 -20.97
C GLY A 186 4.24 0.81 -20.99
N THR A 187 5.49 0.88 -20.57
CA THR A 187 6.48 -0.21 -20.66
C THR A 187 7.07 -0.64 -19.33
N SER A 188 6.66 -0.09 -18.19
CA SER A 188 7.11 -0.58 -16.87
C SER A 188 6.64 -2.02 -16.61
N GLN A 189 7.17 -2.68 -15.57
CA GLN A 189 6.83 -4.07 -15.27
C GLN A 189 5.32 -4.29 -15.10
N ILE A 190 4.62 -3.40 -14.39
CA ILE A 190 3.16 -3.47 -14.21
C ILE A 190 2.42 -3.25 -15.54
N GLU A 191 2.94 -2.38 -16.40
CA GLU A 191 2.33 -2.10 -17.69
C GLU A 191 2.48 -3.29 -18.64
N ARG A 192 3.67 -3.89 -18.72
CA ARG A 192 3.90 -5.11 -19.50
C ARG A 192 3.01 -6.28 -19.04
N PHE A 193 2.82 -6.43 -17.73
CA PHE A 193 1.85 -7.38 -17.18
C PHE A 193 0.46 -7.12 -17.77
N TRP A 194 -0.06 -5.89 -17.64
CA TRP A 194 -1.39 -5.56 -18.16
C TRP A 194 -1.52 -5.72 -19.67
N THR A 195 -0.48 -5.39 -20.43
CA THR A 195 -0.47 -5.63 -21.87
C THR A 195 -0.63 -7.12 -22.19
N GLU A 196 0.11 -8.00 -21.52
CA GLU A 196 0.03 -9.44 -21.73
C GLU A 196 -1.35 -10.00 -21.33
N GLU A 197 -1.85 -9.61 -20.14
CA GLU A 197 -3.17 -10.00 -19.66
C GLU A 197 -4.28 -9.58 -20.64
N MET A 198 -4.26 -8.33 -21.09
CA MET A 198 -5.25 -7.82 -22.04
C MET A 198 -5.14 -8.52 -23.40
N ARG A 199 -3.93 -8.76 -23.93
CA ARG A 199 -3.76 -9.50 -25.20
C ARG A 199 -4.37 -10.88 -25.12
N ARG A 200 -4.14 -11.58 -24.00
CA ARG A 200 -4.70 -12.92 -23.76
C ARG A 200 -6.22 -12.88 -23.58
N GLU A 201 -6.74 -12.01 -22.72
CA GLU A 201 -8.16 -11.97 -22.35
C GLU A 201 -9.04 -11.38 -23.44
N LEU A 202 -8.49 -10.53 -24.32
CA LEU A 202 -9.22 -9.93 -25.44
C LEU A 202 -9.11 -10.73 -26.73
N ALA A 203 -8.32 -11.82 -26.77
CA ALA A 203 -8.27 -12.71 -27.94
C ALA A 203 -9.67 -13.18 -28.42
N PRO A 204 -10.64 -13.50 -27.55
CA PRO A 204 -12.01 -13.84 -27.97
C PRO A 204 -12.79 -12.69 -28.62
N LEU A 205 -12.36 -11.43 -28.46
CA LEU A 205 -12.96 -10.27 -29.12
C LEU A 205 -12.36 -10.00 -30.51
N ALA A 206 -11.36 -10.79 -30.94
CA ALA A 206 -10.79 -10.68 -32.27
C ALA A 206 -11.87 -10.77 -33.36
N GLY A 207 -11.87 -9.80 -34.27
CA GLY A 207 -12.85 -9.71 -35.36
C GLY A 207 -14.16 -8.98 -35.04
N ARG A 208 -14.45 -8.69 -33.75
CA ARG A 208 -15.59 -7.82 -33.37
C ARG A 208 -15.20 -6.34 -33.42
N VAL A 209 -13.97 -6.03 -33.06
CA VAL A 209 -13.40 -4.68 -33.02
C VAL A 209 -11.90 -4.78 -33.32
N GLU A 210 -11.34 -3.76 -33.97
CA GLU A 210 -9.90 -3.67 -34.18
C GLU A 210 -9.22 -3.19 -32.88
N LEU A 211 -8.27 -3.96 -32.35
CA LEU A 211 -7.47 -3.55 -31.19
C LEU A 211 -6.13 -3.00 -31.68
N LYS A 212 -5.87 -1.71 -31.41
CA LYS A 212 -4.58 -1.06 -31.72
C LYS A 212 -3.79 -0.85 -30.44
N TRP A 213 -2.56 -1.33 -30.42
CA TRP A 213 -1.68 -1.26 -29.26
C TRP A 213 -0.66 -0.12 -29.41
N TYR A 214 -0.49 0.67 -28.34
CA TYR A 214 0.40 1.84 -28.31
C TYR A 214 1.50 1.70 -27.24
N ASP A 215 1.77 0.48 -26.78
CA ASP A 215 2.73 0.15 -25.73
C ASP A 215 4.20 0.25 -26.16
N GLU A 216 4.47 0.40 -27.46
CA GLU A 216 5.83 0.51 -28.03
C GLU A 216 6.18 1.92 -28.50
N LEU A 217 5.39 2.94 -28.11
CA LEU A 217 5.60 4.31 -28.57
C LEU A 217 6.12 5.23 -27.45
N PRO A 218 7.06 6.14 -27.76
CA PRO A 218 7.30 7.31 -26.92
C PRO A 218 6.02 8.12 -26.77
N PHE A 219 5.81 8.75 -25.62
CA PHE A 219 4.53 9.40 -25.32
C PHE A 219 4.19 10.54 -26.30
N ASP A 220 5.18 11.32 -26.74
CA ASP A 220 4.94 12.39 -27.70
C ASP A 220 4.58 11.86 -29.11
N GLU A 221 5.04 10.67 -29.49
CA GLU A 221 4.62 10.02 -30.74
C GLU A 221 3.21 9.46 -30.62
N LEU A 222 2.85 8.93 -29.46
CA LEU A 222 1.48 8.51 -29.15
C LEU A 222 0.51 9.68 -29.32
N LEU A 223 0.84 10.87 -28.80
CA LEU A 223 0.00 12.07 -28.95
C LEU A 223 -0.22 12.43 -30.42
N LYS A 224 0.84 12.45 -31.24
CA LYS A 224 0.74 12.71 -32.69
C LYS A 224 -0.12 11.67 -33.41
N LYS A 225 -0.05 10.40 -33.01
CA LYS A 225 -0.91 9.36 -33.58
C LYS A 225 -2.36 9.46 -33.09
N ALA A 226 -2.58 9.95 -31.87
CA ALA A 226 -3.90 10.16 -31.30
C ALA A 226 -4.69 11.24 -32.07
N GLU A 227 -4.00 12.28 -32.56
CA GLU A 227 -4.56 13.34 -33.43
C GLU A 227 -5.13 12.78 -34.76
N HIS A 228 -4.64 11.64 -35.22
CA HIS A 228 -4.97 11.08 -36.54
C HIS A 228 -5.72 9.75 -36.44
N LEU A 229 -6.42 9.51 -35.33
CA LEU A 229 -7.19 8.29 -35.14
C LEU A 229 -8.35 8.20 -36.15
N PRO A 230 -8.64 7.00 -36.70
CA PRO A 230 -9.79 6.83 -37.57
C PRO A 230 -11.10 7.21 -36.88
N PRO A 231 -12.14 7.62 -37.65
CA PRO A 231 -13.49 7.74 -37.12
C PRO A 231 -13.93 6.45 -36.41
N HIS A 232 -14.78 6.60 -35.39
CA HIS A 232 -15.26 5.48 -34.57
C HIS A 232 -14.18 4.75 -33.76
N THR A 233 -13.16 5.49 -33.31
CA THR A 233 -12.15 4.98 -32.38
C THR A 233 -12.50 5.33 -30.94
N ALA A 234 -12.40 4.37 -30.02
CA ALA A 234 -12.35 4.62 -28.58
C ALA A 234 -10.91 4.49 -28.08
N ILE A 235 -10.50 5.31 -27.10
CA ILE A 235 -9.20 5.18 -26.44
C ILE A 235 -9.41 4.53 -25.08
N PHE A 236 -8.76 3.39 -24.85
CA PHE A 236 -8.66 2.76 -23.54
C PHE A 236 -7.29 3.06 -22.94
N PHE A 237 -7.24 4.03 -22.03
CA PHE A 237 -6.02 4.45 -21.36
C PHE A 237 -5.84 3.68 -20.06
N VAL A 238 -4.84 2.78 -20.03
CA VAL A 238 -4.59 1.88 -18.90
C VAL A 238 -3.66 2.55 -17.90
N LEU A 239 -2.39 2.67 -18.24
CA LEU A 239 -1.33 3.25 -17.43
C LEU A 239 -0.29 3.88 -18.37
N MET A 240 0.41 4.91 -17.90
CA MET A 240 1.57 5.47 -18.60
C MET A 240 2.55 5.98 -17.55
N ASN A 241 3.34 5.07 -17.00
CA ASN A 241 4.39 5.33 -16.02
C ASN A 241 5.75 5.45 -16.70
N VAL A 242 6.02 4.60 -17.70
CA VAL A 242 7.25 4.65 -18.51
C VAL A 242 6.85 4.47 -19.96
N ASP A 243 7.29 5.34 -20.86
CA ASP A 243 7.04 5.13 -22.29
C ASP A 243 8.12 4.26 -22.96
N ALA A 244 8.02 4.02 -24.26
CA ALA A 244 9.01 3.21 -24.97
C ALA A 244 10.41 3.86 -25.08
N ALA A 245 10.54 5.17 -24.83
CA ALA A 245 11.82 5.85 -24.73
C ALA A 245 12.44 5.74 -23.32
N GLY A 246 11.76 5.10 -22.37
CA GLY A 246 12.21 4.98 -20.99
C GLY A 246 11.92 6.23 -20.15
N ILE A 247 11.11 7.17 -20.65
CA ILE A 247 10.78 8.40 -19.93
C ILE A 247 9.70 8.10 -18.89
N THR A 248 9.96 8.47 -17.65
CA THR A 248 8.98 8.34 -16.57
C THR A 248 7.93 9.44 -16.65
N HIS A 249 6.67 9.04 -16.63
CA HIS A 249 5.51 9.91 -16.66
C HIS A 249 4.78 9.88 -15.31
N ARG A 250 4.30 11.03 -14.86
CA ARG A 250 3.53 11.10 -13.61
C ARG A 250 2.10 10.62 -13.87
N ALA A 251 1.71 9.53 -13.22
CA ALA A 251 0.31 9.10 -13.16
C ALA A 251 -0.57 10.23 -12.57
N GLY A 252 -1.59 10.66 -13.32
CA GLY A 252 -2.56 11.67 -12.87
C GLY A 252 -3.37 12.27 -14.03
N PRO A 253 -4.37 13.12 -13.74
CA PRO A 253 -5.31 13.64 -14.75
C PRO A 253 -4.63 14.39 -15.91
N GLY A 254 -3.45 14.97 -15.67
CA GLY A 254 -2.72 15.74 -16.68
C GLY A 254 -2.28 14.91 -17.90
N ILE A 255 -1.91 13.63 -17.72
CA ILE A 255 -1.49 12.80 -18.85
C ILE A 255 -2.70 12.38 -19.70
N LEU A 256 -3.81 12.05 -19.04
CA LEU A 256 -5.07 11.74 -19.70
C LEU A 256 -5.65 12.96 -20.43
N HIS A 257 -5.60 14.14 -19.80
CA HIS A 257 -6.01 15.39 -20.45
C HIS A 257 -5.17 15.68 -21.69
N ARG A 258 -3.83 15.51 -21.63
CA ARG A 258 -2.97 15.66 -22.81
C ARG A 258 -3.34 14.68 -23.92
N ALA A 259 -3.63 13.42 -23.57
CA ALA A 259 -4.07 12.43 -24.54
C ALA A 259 -5.43 12.78 -25.17
N ILE A 260 -6.40 13.24 -24.39
CA ILE A 260 -7.74 13.64 -24.87
C ILE A 260 -7.69 14.93 -25.69
N SER A 261 -6.93 15.94 -25.25
CA SER A 261 -6.78 17.21 -25.96
C SER A 261 -6.11 17.04 -27.32
N GLY A 262 -5.19 16.08 -27.46
CA GLY A 262 -4.61 15.72 -28.76
C GLY A 262 -5.64 15.14 -29.74
N VAL A 263 -6.75 14.58 -29.28
CA VAL A 263 -7.80 14.00 -30.15
C VAL A 263 -8.84 15.04 -30.57
N SER A 264 -8.90 16.19 -29.89
CA SER A 264 -9.98 17.19 -30.04
C SER A 264 -9.63 18.38 -30.93
N ALA A 265 -8.58 18.27 -31.76
CA ALA A 265 -8.18 19.28 -32.76
C ALA A 265 -8.39 18.74 -34.17
#